data_AF-A0A4U6MAL3-F1
#
_entry.id   AF-A0A4U6MAL3-F1
#
_cell.length_a   1.000
_cell.length_b   1.000
_cell.length_c   1.000
_cell.angle_alpha   90.00
_cell.angle_beta   90.00
_cell.angle_gamma   90.00
#
_symmetry.space_group_name_H-M   'P 1'
#
loop_
_entity.id
_entity.type
_entity.pdbx_description
1 polymer ?
#
loop_
_entity_poly.entity_id
_entity_poly.type
_entity_poly.pdbx_seq_one_letter_code
_entity_poly.pdbx_strand_id
1 'polypeptide(L)' 'LKVQAQIQGEEIRVTGKARDDLQSVMALVRGGDLGQPFQFKNFRD' A
#
# COMPACT_ATOMS: atom_id res chain seq x y z
N LEU A 1 11.80 1.74 0.76
CA LEU A 1 10.51 1.18 1.24
C LEU A 1 10.68 0.56 2.63
N LYS A 2 10.80 1.39 3.68
CA LYS A 2 10.68 0.92 5.08
C LYS A 2 9.19 0.89 5.46
N VAL A 3 8.46 0.00 4.79
CA VAL A 3 7.03 -0.22 4.99
C VAL A 3 6.80 -1.66 5.41
N GLN A 4 5.89 -1.88 6.34
CA GLN A 4 5.38 -3.19 6.70
C GLN A 4 4.02 -3.38 6.04
N ALA A 5 3.90 -4.46 5.26
CA ALA A 5 2.62 -4.95 4.78
C ALA A 5 2.12 -6.06 5.72
N GLN A 6 0.85 -5.98 6.09
CA GLN A 6 0.16 -7.01 6.86
C GLN A 6 -1.11 -7.41 6.11
N ILE A 7 -1.35 -8.72 6.00
CA ILE A 7 -2.56 -9.26 5.38
C ILE A 7 -3.62 -9.40 6.48
N GLN A 8 -4.76 -8.74 6.29
CA GLN A 8 -5.92 -8.76 7.18
C GLN A 8 -7.10 -9.37 6.43
N GLY A 9 -7.18 -10.70 6.40
CA GLY A 9 -8.18 -11.42 5.62
C GLY A 9 -8.00 -11.13 4.13
N GLU A 10 -8.93 -10.38 3.54
CA GLU A 10 -8.92 -10.00 2.13
C GLU A 10 -8.30 -8.61 1.87
N GLU A 11 -7.89 -7.88 2.92
CA GLU A 11 -7.29 -6.56 2.81
C GLU A 11 -5.80 -6.56 3.15
N ILE A 12 -5.03 -5.69 2.49
CA ILE A 12 -3.62 -5.48 2.81
C ILE A 12 -3.47 -4.13 3.50
N ARG A 13 -3.01 -4.14 4.75
CA ARG A 13 -2.63 -2.94 5.49
C ARG A 13 -1.15 -2.65 5.25
N VAL A 14 -0.85 -1.45 4.76
CA VAL A 14 0.51 -0.96 4.60
C VAL A 14 0.77 0.12 5.65
N THR A 15 1.77 -0.10 6.50
CA THR A 15 2.20 0.83 7.56
C THR A 15 3.64 1.25 7.30
N GLY A 16 3.94 2.54 7.37
CA GLY A 16 5.29 3.06 7.15
C GLY A 16 5.55 4.25 8.06
N LYS A 17 6.81 4.44 8.49
CA LYS A 17 7.20 5.63 9.28
C LYS A 17 7.35 6.88 8.42
N ALA A 18 7.67 6.70 7.14
CA ALA A 18 7.87 7.79 6.19
C ALA A 18 6.70 7.83 5.20
N ARG A 19 6.14 9.03 5.01
CA ARG A 19 5.04 9.27 4.08
C ARG A 19 5.45 9.06 2.62
N ASP A 20 6.71 9.37 2.29
CA ASP A 20 7.29 9.17 0.96
C ASP A 20 7.36 7.68 0.58
N ASP A 21 7.69 6.83 1.55
CA ASP A 21 7.68 5.38 1.37
C ASP A 21 6.26 4.86 1.12
N LEU A 22 5.24 5.38 1.82
CA LEU A 22 3.83 5.01 1.58
C LEU A 22 3.36 5.43 0.18
N GLN A 23 3.70 6.64 -0.26
CA GLN A 23 3.37 7.13 -1.60
C GLN A 23 4.07 6.31 -2.69
N SER A 24 5.35 5.95 -2.46
CA SER A 24 6.12 5.12 -3.39
C SER A 24 5.52 3.72 -3.58
N VAL A 25 5.00 3.10 -2.51
CA VAL A 25 4.27 1.81 -2.61
C VAL A 25 3.00 1.96 -3.43
N MET A 26 2.23 3.04 -3.23
CA MET A 26 0.99 3.26 -3.98
C MET A 26 1.26 3.45 -5.47
N ALA A 27 2.33 4.16 -5.83
CA ALA A 27 2.78 4.30 -7.21
C ALA A 27 3.21 2.95 -7.80
N LEU A 28 3.96 2.15 -7.03
CA LEU A 28 4.37 0.80 -7.44
C LEU A 28 3.17 -0.13 -7.67
N VAL A 29 2.18 -0.12 -6.78
CA VAL A 29 0.99 -0.98 -6.89
C VAL A 29 0.06 -0.51 -8.02
N ARG A 30 -0.03 0.80 -8.29
CA ARG A 30 -0.78 1.32 -9.44
C ARG A 30 -0.09 1.05 -10.78
N GLY A 31 1.24 1.06 -10.80
CA GLY A 31 2.03 0.76 -12.00
C GLY A 31 2.33 -0.73 -12.21
N GLY A 32 2.15 -1.54 -11.16
CA GLY A 32 2.27 -2.99 -11.23
C GLY A 32 1.02 -3.57 -11.87
N ASP A 33 1.19 -4.32 -12.94
CA ASP A 33 0.11 -4.98 -13.67
C ASP A 33 -0.40 -6.20 -12.89
N LEU A 34 -1.05 -5.92 -11.77
CA LEU A 34 -1.49 -6.92 -10.79
C LEU A 34 -2.84 -7.56 -11.19
N GLY A 35 -3.30 -7.35 -12.43
CA GLY A 35 -4.47 -8.02 -13.01
C GLY A 35 -5.82 -7.68 -12.38
N GLN A 36 -5.85 -6.80 -11.36
CA GLN A 36 -7.07 -6.37 -10.68
C GLN A 36 -6.96 -4.93 -10.19
N PRO A 37 -8.08 -4.18 -10.16
CA PRO A 37 -8.09 -2.81 -9.65
C PRO A 37 -7.93 -2.81 -8.12
N PHE A 38 -6.88 -2.18 -7.61
CA PHE A 38 -6.68 -1.97 -6.17
C PHE A 38 -7.28 -0.64 -5.71
N GLN A 39 -8.00 -0.68 -4.60
CA GLN A 39 -8.51 0.51 -3.93
C GLN A 39 -7.69 0.77 -2.66
N PHE A 40 -7.12 1.96 -2.56
CA PHE A 40 -6.43 2.41 -1.37
C PHE A 40 -7.44 3.14 -0.48
N LYS A 41 -7.77 2.54 0.67
CA LYS A 41 -8.72 3.08 1.65
C LYS A 41 -8.08 3.17 3.03
N ASN A 42 -8.68 3.97 3.91
CA ASN A 42 -8.28 4.08 5.33
C ASN A 42 -6.85 4.63 5.52
N PHE A 43 -6.56 5.79 4.93
CA PHE A 43 -5.32 6.54 5.19
C PHE A 43 -5.34 7.03 6.64
N ARG A 44 -4.34 6.62 7.43
CA ARG A 44 -4.16 7.04 8.83
C ARG A 44 -2.79 7.71 8.96
N ASP A 45 -2.73 8.77 9.77
CA ASP A 45 -1.47 9.40 10.21
C ASP A 45 -0.72 8.48 11.20
#